data_AF-A0A3D0J3B4-F1
#
_entry.id   AF-A0A3D0J3B4-F1
#
_cell.length_a   1.000
_cell.length_b   1.000
_cell.length_c   1.000
_cell.angle_alpha   90.00
_cell.angle_beta   90.00
_cell.angle_gamma   90.00
#
_symmetry.space_group_name_H-M   'P 1'
#
loop_
_entity.id
_entity.type
_entity.pdbx_description
1 polymer ?
#
loop_
_entity_poly.entity_id
_entity_poly.type
_entity_poly.pdbx_seq_one_letter_code
_entity_poly.pdbx_strand_id
1 'polypeptide(L)'
;MIGAIAGGIIGSVHEYTKNKSPDFPLFVAGSHSIDDTVLTVAVADCLLNKKDYVKTFREYARRYPNAGYGGPFYDWAFPPDPKPYNSYGNGSAMGVSPVGFFRNSHKDVLRAAQASAVVTHNHPVGIKGAQATAVAGILPGQIRYWRWMVAWGEPF
;
A
#
# COMPACT_ATOMS: atom_id res chain seq x y z
N MET A 1 6.96 5.72 -2.19
CA MET A 1 6.40 5.71 -0.82
C MET A 1 6.00 7.09 -0.33
N ILE A 2 6.90 8.08 -0.20
CA ILE A 2 6.54 9.43 0.31
C ILE A 2 5.35 10.06 -0.45
N GLY A 3 5.34 9.98 -1.78
CA GLY A 3 4.21 10.50 -2.57
C GLY A 3 2.88 9.80 -2.30
N ALA A 4 2.89 8.49 -1.98
CA ALA A 4 1.68 7.76 -1.60
C ALA A 4 1.16 8.19 -0.23
N ILE A 5 2.07 8.38 0.74
CA ILE A 5 1.73 8.87 2.09
C ILE A 5 1.20 10.30 2.01
N ALA A 6 1.90 11.19 1.29
CA ALA A 6 1.46 12.56 1.09
C ALA A 6 0.10 12.60 0.40
N GLY A 7 -0.09 11.82 -0.68
CA GLY A 7 -1.36 11.71 -1.38
C GLY A 7 -2.52 11.25 -0.49
N GLY A 8 -2.29 10.26 0.37
CA GLY A 8 -3.29 9.80 1.35
C GLY A 8 -3.67 10.88 2.36
N ILE A 9 -2.68 11.59 2.93
CA ILE A 9 -2.92 12.69 3.89
C ILE A 9 -3.67 13.85 3.22
N ILE A 10 -3.25 14.25 2.02
CA ILE A 10 -3.89 15.30 1.23
C ILE A 10 -5.34 14.90 0.90
N GLY A 11 -5.55 13.65 0.48
CA GLY A 11 -6.86 13.13 0.10
C GLY A 11 -7.84 12.91 1.26
N SER A 12 -7.35 12.75 2.49
CA SER A 12 -8.18 12.40 3.67
C SER A 12 -9.35 13.36 3.93
N VAL A 13 -9.16 14.65 3.69
CA VAL A 13 -10.22 15.68 3.89
C VAL A 13 -11.16 15.82 2.69
N HIS A 14 -10.84 15.15 1.58
CA HIS A 14 -11.60 15.20 0.34
C HIS A 14 -12.34 13.89 0.05
N GLU A 15 -12.08 12.84 0.82
CA GLU A 15 -12.81 11.58 0.73
C GLU A 15 -14.32 11.85 0.87
N TYR A 16 -15.13 11.29 -0.04
CA TYR A 16 -16.58 11.50 -0.11
C TYR A 16 -17.08 12.92 -0.44
N THR A 17 -16.19 13.91 -0.63
CA THR A 17 -16.60 15.32 -0.90
C THR A 17 -16.98 15.61 -2.36
N LYS A 18 -16.83 14.63 -3.27
CA LYS A 18 -17.02 14.77 -4.73
C LYS A 18 -16.24 15.95 -5.35
N ASN A 19 -15.26 16.50 -4.65
CA ASN A 19 -14.43 17.59 -5.13
C ASN A 19 -13.61 17.13 -6.35
N LYS A 20 -13.75 17.82 -7.47
CA LYS A 20 -12.99 17.58 -8.72
C LYS A 20 -12.09 18.76 -9.08
N SER A 21 -12.07 19.80 -8.26
CA SER A 21 -11.21 20.95 -8.48
C SER A 21 -9.74 20.49 -8.42
N PRO A 22 -8.88 20.86 -9.38
CA PRO A 22 -7.45 20.71 -9.25
C PRO A 22 -6.84 21.77 -8.33
N ASP A 23 -7.60 22.82 -7.99
CA ASP A 23 -7.20 23.89 -7.09
C ASP A 23 -7.78 23.63 -5.70
N PHE A 24 -6.93 23.13 -4.81
CA PHE A 24 -7.24 22.86 -3.40
C PHE A 24 -5.96 22.98 -2.55
N PRO A 25 -6.09 23.37 -1.28
CA PRO A 25 -4.95 23.40 -0.36
C PRO A 25 -4.45 21.97 -0.08
N LEU A 26 -3.13 21.77 -0.14
CA LEU A 26 -2.55 20.43 0.06
C LEU A 26 -2.69 19.92 1.50
N PHE A 27 -2.45 20.79 2.48
CA PHE A 27 -2.52 20.44 3.90
C PHE A 27 -3.38 21.46 4.63
N VAL A 28 -4.40 20.97 5.33
CA VAL A 28 -5.33 21.79 6.11
C VAL A 28 -5.53 21.20 7.50
N ALA A 29 -6.13 21.99 8.39
CA ALA A 29 -6.60 21.46 9.66
C ALA A 29 -7.58 20.30 9.41
N GLY A 30 -7.28 19.12 9.95
CA GLY A 30 -8.03 17.88 9.72
C GLY A 30 -7.38 16.89 8.74
N SER A 31 -6.33 17.28 8.02
CA SER A 31 -5.51 16.31 7.25
C SER A 31 -4.86 15.30 8.19
N HIS A 32 -5.06 14.01 7.93
CA HIS A 32 -4.57 12.93 8.78
C HIS A 32 -4.15 11.69 7.97
N SER A 33 -3.33 10.83 8.57
CA SER A 33 -2.98 9.54 7.97
C SER A 33 -4.18 8.60 8.01
N ILE A 34 -4.47 7.99 6.86
CA ILE A 34 -5.54 7.01 6.68
C ILE A 34 -4.98 5.58 6.61
N ASP A 35 -5.88 4.60 6.57
CA ASP A 35 -5.60 3.16 6.48
C ASP A 35 -4.56 2.80 5.41
N ASP A 36 -4.64 3.42 4.24
CA ASP A 36 -3.68 3.26 3.13
C ASP A 36 -2.23 3.53 3.57
N THR A 37 -2.03 4.55 4.41
CA THR A 37 -0.70 4.88 4.94
C THR A 37 -0.23 3.81 5.92
N VAL A 38 -1.12 3.35 6.80
CA VAL A 38 -0.80 2.31 7.79
C VAL A 38 -0.42 1.01 7.09
N LEU A 39 -1.20 0.58 6.10
CA LEU A 39 -0.93 -0.65 5.34
C LEU A 39 0.27 -0.52 4.41
N THR A 40 0.54 0.66 3.85
CA THR A 40 1.79 0.93 3.13
C THR A 40 3.01 0.68 4.01
N VAL A 41 3.00 1.17 5.25
CA VAL A 41 4.12 0.94 6.18
C VAL A 41 4.21 -0.53 6.59
N ALA A 42 3.09 -1.19 6.84
CA ALA A 42 3.06 -2.62 7.18
C ALA A 42 3.63 -3.50 6.06
N VAL A 43 3.32 -3.20 4.78
CA VAL A 43 3.90 -3.89 3.62
C VAL A 43 5.42 -3.67 3.57
N ALA A 44 5.88 -2.44 3.77
CA ALA A 44 7.32 -2.14 3.79
C ALA A 44 8.06 -2.91 4.90
N ASP A 45 7.47 -3.00 6.10
CA ASP A 45 8.02 -3.76 7.22
C ASP A 45 8.10 -5.26 6.91
N CYS A 46 7.06 -5.83 6.29
CA CYS A 46 7.09 -7.23 5.82
C CYS A 46 8.21 -7.49 4.82
N LEU A 47 8.42 -6.58 3.87
CA LEU A 47 9.45 -6.72 2.84
C LEU A 47 10.87 -6.60 3.42
N LEU A 48 11.09 -5.64 4.31
CA LEU A 48 12.40 -5.37 4.92
C LEU A 48 12.79 -6.45 5.92
N ASN A 49 11.86 -6.84 6.79
CA ASN A 49 12.13 -7.70 7.93
C ASN A 49 11.64 -9.14 7.73
N LYS A 50 11.18 -9.49 6.52
CA LYS A 50 10.65 -10.82 6.15
C LYS A 50 9.53 -11.29 7.10
N LYS A 51 8.70 -10.36 7.58
CA LYS A 51 7.60 -10.65 8.50
C LYS A 51 6.40 -11.27 7.76
N ASP A 52 5.58 -11.97 8.54
CA ASP A 52 4.30 -12.50 8.06
C ASP A 52 3.27 -11.39 7.85
N TYR A 53 2.63 -11.37 6.68
CA TYR A 53 1.67 -10.33 6.29
C TYR A 53 0.43 -10.30 7.18
N VAL A 54 -0.14 -11.47 7.52
CA VAL A 54 -1.36 -11.55 8.33
C VAL A 54 -1.11 -10.96 9.72
N LYS A 55 -0.03 -11.40 10.38
CA LYS A 55 0.35 -10.91 11.71
C LYS A 55 0.67 -9.42 11.68
N THR A 56 1.46 -8.97 10.71
CA THR A 56 1.92 -7.57 10.63
C THR A 56 0.76 -6.63 10.32
N PHE A 57 -0.12 -6.97 9.37
CA PHE A 57 -1.28 -6.12 9.05
C PHE A 57 -2.21 -5.97 10.25
N ARG A 58 -2.47 -7.07 10.98
CA ARG A 58 -3.28 -7.05 12.19
C ARG A 58 -2.62 -6.26 13.31
N GLU A 59 -1.31 -6.38 13.50
CA GLU A 59 -0.55 -5.58 14.48
C GLU A 59 -0.70 -4.09 14.20
N TYR A 60 -0.46 -3.68 12.96
CA TYR A 60 -0.55 -2.28 12.55
C TYR A 60 -1.99 -1.75 12.62
N ALA A 61 -2.98 -2.51 12.15
CA ALA A 61 -4.38 -2.13 12.23
C ALA A 61 -4.85 -1.92 13.69
N ARG A 62 -4.42 -2.80 14.60
CA ARG A 62 -4.75 -2.68 16.03
C ARG A 62 -4.00 -1.54 16.72
N ARG A 63 -2.80 -1.20 16.26
CA ARG A 63 -2.04 -0.05 16.76
C ARG A 63 -2.69 1.28 16.33
N TYR A 64 -3.37 1.30 15.19
CA TYR A 64 -4.00 2.49 14.62
C TYR A 64 -5.48 2.24 14.28
N PRO A 65 -6.35 1.94 15.26
CA PRO A 65 -7.70 1.43 14.98
C PRO A 65 -8.62 2.43 14.30
N ASN A 66 -8.34 3.73 14.44
CA ASN A 66 -9.17 4.81 13.91
C ASN A 66 -8.67 5.36 12.56
N ALA A 67 -7.89 4.57 11.81
CA ALA A 67 -7.31 5.01 10.53
C ALA A 67 -8.31 5.01 9.36
N GLY A 68 -9.57 4.62 9.56
CA GLY A 68 -10.59 4.64 8.50
C GLY A 68 -10.72 3.35 7.69
N TYR A 69 -10.33 2.19 8.26
CA TYR A 69 -10.45 0.90 7.58
C TYR A 69 -11.88 0.62 7.10
N GLY A 70 -12.01 0.11 5.88
CA GLY A 70 -13.29 -0.42 5.39
C GLY A 70 -13.81 -1.55 6.28
N GLY A 71 -15.14 -1.60 6.49
CA GLY A 71 -15.80 -2.56 7.39
C GLY A 71 -15.32 -4.01 7.26
N PRO A 72 -15.28 -4.59 6.05
CA PRO A 72 -14.80 -5.97 5.88
C PRO A 72 -13.33 -6.19 6.28
N PHE A 73 -12.45 -5.20 6.07
CA PHE A 73 -11.07 -5.29 6.55
C PHE A 73 -11.02 -5.19 8.08
N TYR A 74 -11.83 -4.32 8.68
CA TYR A 74 -11.93 -4.18 10.13
C TYR A 74 -12.38 -5.51 10.78
N ASP A 75 -13.42 -6.14 10.24
CA ASP A 75 -13.90 -7.45 10.69
C ASP A 75 -12.87 -8.58 10.49
N TRP A 76 -11.94 -8.42 9.56
CA TRP A 76 -10.79 -9.31 9.42
C TRP A 76 -9.63 -8.97 10.37
N ALA A 77 -9.39 -7.70 10.69
CA ALA A 77 -8.19 -7.30 11.42
C ALA A 77 -8.33 -7.42 12.95
N PHE A 78 -9.53 -7.22 13.49
CA PHE A 78 -9.74 -7.07 14.93
C PHE A 78 -10.09 -8.37 15.66
N PRO A 79 -11.03 -9.21 15.18
CA PRO A 79 -11.42 -10.44 15.86
C PRO A 79 -10.27 -11.45 16.03
N PRO A 80 -10.31 -12.32 17.06
CA PRO A 80 -9.25 -13.29 17.34
C PRO A 80 -9.08 -14.34 16.22
N ASP A 81 -10.17 -14.78 15.59
CA ASP A 81 -10.20 -15.74 14.48
C ASP A 81 -10.72 -15.08 13.19
N PRO A 82 -9.83 -14.54 12.34
CA PRO A 82 -10.24 -13.80 11.15
C PRO A 82 -10.66 -14.75 10.02
N LYS A 83 -11.87 -14.53 9.49
CA LYS A 83 -12.35 -15.28 8.33
C LYS A 83 -11.96 -14.57 7.03
N PRO A 84 -11.55 -15.31 5.97
CA PRO A 84 -11.39 -14.72 4.64
C PRO A 84 -12.73 -14.13 4.16
N TYR A 85 -12.69 -12.95 3.54
CA TYR A 85 -13.91 -12.23 3.13
C TYR A 85 -14.02 -11.98 1.62
N ASN A 86 -13.16 -12.62 0.80
CA ASN A 86 -13.23 -12.60 -0.67
C ASN A 86 -13.37 -11.20 -1.29
N SER A 87 -12.60 -10.24 -0.78
CA SER A 87 -12.71 -8.86 -1.21
C SER A 87 -12.15 -8.63 -2.61
N TYR A 88 -12.92 -7.88 -3.41
CA TYR A 88 -12.56 -7.35 -4.73
C TYR A 88 -12.25 -5.84 -4.70
N GLY A 89 -12.21 -5.23 -3.51
CA GLY A 89 -11.92 -3.81 -3.32
C GLY A 89 -10.49 -3.40 -3.67
N ASN A 90 -10.29 -2.08 -3.80
CA ASN A 90 -9.01 -1.45 -4.13
C ASN A 90 -8.02 -1.37 -2.95
N GLY A 91 -8.42 -1.70 -1.72
CA GLY A 91 -7.53 -1.69 -0.54
C GLY A 91 -6.26 -2.52 -0.72
N SER A 92 -6.32 -3.60 -1.51
CA SER A 92 -5.15 -4.38 -1.90
C SER A 92 -4.12 -3.61 -2.75
N ALA A 93 -4.56 -2.62 -3.51
CA ALA A 93 -3.72 -1.80 -4.36
C ALA A 93 -3.20 -0.54 -3.66
N MET A 94 -3.95 0.03 -2.71
CA MET A 94 -3.60 1.29 -2.05
C MET A 94 -2.32 1.18 -1.21
N GLY A 95 -2.09 0.05 -0.54
CA GLY A 95 -0.89 -0.20 0.28
C GLY A 95 0.32 -0.75 -0.48
N VAL A 96 0.21 -1.07 -1.77
CA VAL A 96 1.20 -1.94 -2.47
C VAL A 96 2.46 -1.21 -2.95
N SER A 97 2.49 0.13 -2.83
CA SER A 97 3.58 0.95 -3.36
C SER A 97 5.01 0.57 -2.93
N PRO A 98 5.28 0.00 -1.73
CA PRO A 98 6.62 -0.46 -1.36
C PRO A 98 7.11 -1.62 -2.23
N VAL A 99 6.22 -2.47 -2.75
CA VAL A 99 6.60 -3.64 -3.56
C VAL A 99 7.35 -3.21 -4.82
N GLY A 100 6.82 -2.22 -5.54
CA GLY A 100 7.46 -1.67 -6.74
C GLY A 100 8.77 -0.92 -6.45
N PHE A 101 8.96 -0.45 -5.21
CA PHE A 101 10.19 0.21 -4.78
C PHE A 101 11.31 -0.79 -4.43
N PHE A 102 10.98 -1.90 -3.76
CA PHE A 102 11.96 -2.87 -3.23
C PHE A 102 12.39 -3.95 -4.22
N ARG A 103 11.72 -4.09 -5.37
CA ARG A 103 11.93 -5.21 -6.29
C ARG A 103 12.33 -4.71 -7.67
N ASN A 104 13.34 -5.37 -8.26
CA ASN A 104 13.96 -4.94 -9.50
C ASN A 104 13.48 -5.72 -10.73
N SER A 105 12.72 -6.81 -10.54
CA SER A 105 12.18 -7.61 -11.64
C SER A 105 10.65 -7.63 -11.62
N HIS A 106 10.06 -7.62 -12.81
CA HIS A 106 8.61 -7.71 -12.99
C HIS A 106 8.06 -8.97 -12.30
N LYS A 107 8.74 -10.12 -12.41
CA LYS A 107 8.33 -11.38 -11.77
C LYS A 107 8.32 -11.30 -10.24
N ASP A 108 9.30 -10.64 -9.64
CA ASP A 108 9.36 -10.50 -8.16
C ASP A 108 8.29 -9.54 -7.65
N VAL A 109 8.01 -8.48 -8.41
CA VAL A 109 6.96 -7.51 -8.09
C VAL A 109 5.59 -8.17 -8.11
N LEU A 110 5.28 -8.93 -9.17
CA LEU A 110 4.00 -9.64 -9.27
C LEU A 110 3.82 -10.63 -8.11
N ARG A 111 4.88 -11.38 -7.76
CA ARG A 111 4.86 -12.33 -6.65
C ARG A 111 4.66 -11.64 -5.30
N ALA A 112 5.42 -10.59 -5.03
CA ALA A 112 5.34 -9.85 -3.77
C ALA A 112 4.01 -9.11 -3.62
N ALA A 113 3.48 -8.50 -4.68
CA ALA A 113 2.18 -7.83 -4.68
C ALA A 113 1.03 -8.82 -4.47
N GLN A 114 1.12 -10.01 -5.08
CA GLN A 114 0.15 -11.08 -4.84
C GLN A 114 0.21 -11.56 -3.38
N ALA A 115 1.42 -11.76 -2.83
CA ALA A 115 1.59 -12.20 -1.46
C ALA A 115 1.00 -11.21 -0.43
N SER A 116 1.15 -9.91 -0.67
CA SER A 116 0.53 -8.88 0.18
C SER A 116 -0.99 -8.75 -0.01
N ALA A 117 -1.49 -8.98 -1.23
CA ALA A 117 -2.92 -8.81 -1.53
C ALA A 117 -3.77 -9.99 -1.04
N VAL A 118 -3.30 -11.23 -1.25
CA VAL A 118 -4.11 -12.45 -1.03
C VAL A 118 -4.53 -12.64 0.42
N VAL A 119 -3.82 -12.02 1.39
CA VAL A 119 -4.16 -12.13 2.81
C VAL A 119 -5.47 -11.43 3.20
N THR A 120 -5.94 -10.47 2.38
CA THR A 120 -7.15 -9.68 2.65
C THR A 120 -8.10 -9.62 1.45
N HIS A 121 -7.56 -9.63 0.24
CA HIS A 121 -8.27 -9.54 -1.02
C HIS A 121 -7.93 -10.75 -1.90
N ASN A 122 -8.40 -11.93 -1.47
CA ASN A 122 -8.16 -13.20 -2.18
C ASN A 122 -8.99 -13.37 -3.46
N HIS A 123 -9.80 -12.38 -3.85
CA HIS A 123 -10.47 -12.38 -5.16
C HIS A 123 -9.46 -12.03 -6.28
N PRO A 124 -9.50 -12.73 -7.45
CA PRO A 124 -8.54 -12.50 -8.54
C PRO A 124 -8.43 -11.05 -9.02
N VAL A 125 -9.52 -10.29 -8.98
CA VAL A 125 -9.54 -8.87 -9.37
C VAL A 125 -8.73 -8.00 -8.40
N GLY A 126 -8.85 -8.22 -7.10
CA GLY A 126 -8.07 -7.49 -6.09
C GLY A 126 -6.57 -7.75 -6.26
N ILE A 127 -6.20 -9.02 -6.42
CA ILE A 127 -4.80 -9.42 -6.69
C ILE A 127 -4.25 -8.74 -7.95
N LYS A 128 -5.01 -8.75 -9.05
CA LYS A 128 -4.61 -8.10 -10.30
C LYS A 128 -4.48 -6.59 -10.14
N GLY A 129 -5.37 -5.93 -9.39
CA GLY A 129 -5.28 -4.50 -9.09
C GLY A 129 -4.01 -4.14 -8.31
N ALA A 130 -3.65 -4.93 -7.30
CA ALA A 130 -2.42 -4.77 -6.55
C ALA A 130 -1.18 -4.97 -7.45
N GLN A 131 -1.17 -6.02 -8.26
CA GLN A 131 -0.10 -6.30 -9.21
C GLN A 131 0.10 -5.17 -10.23
N ALA A 132 -0.98 -4.69 -10.85
CA ALA A 132 -0.91 -3.59 -11.82
C ALA A 132 -0.33 -2.30 -11.19
N THR A 133 -0.78 -1.96 -9.98
CA THR A 133 -0.31 -0.78 -9.25
C THR A 133 1.16 -0.90 -8.85
N ALA A 134 1.57 -2.08 -8.37
CA ALA A 134 2.96 -2.33 -8.00
C ALA A 134 3.90 -2.27 -9.21
N VAL A 135 3.47 -2.80 -10.37
CA VAL A 135 4.24 -2.76 -11.62
C VAL A 135 4.44 -1.33 -12.12
N ALA A 136 3.42 -0.47 -12.02
CA ALA A 136 3.56 0.95 -12.35
C ALA A 136 4.63 1.64 -11.47
N GLY A 137 4.81 1.18 -10.23
CA GLY A 137 5.85 1.66 -9.31
C GLY A 137 7.28 1.23 -9.64
N ILE A 138 7.49 0.21 -10.50
CA ILE A 138 8.82 -0.28 -10.90
C ILE A 138 9.56 0.76 -11.75
N LEU A 139 8.86 1.42 -12.67
CA LEU A 139 9.46 2.30 -13.68
C LEU A 139 10.25 3.48 -13.04
N PRO A 140 9.71 4.22 -12.05
CA PRO A 140 10.47 5.24 -11.34
C PRO A 140 11.66 4.69 -10.53
N GLY A 141 11.53 3.47 -9.99
CA GLY A 141 12.60 2.80 -9.23
C GLY A 141 13.78 2.40 -10.12
N GLN A 142 13.50 1.85 -11.30
CA GLN A 142 14.52 1.56 -12.29
C GLN A 142 15.18 2.84 -12.81
N ILE A 143 14.42 3.90 -13.09
CA ILE A 143 15.01 5.19 -13.52
C ILE A 143 15.93 5.78 -12.44
N ARG A 144 15.59 5.65 -11.15
CA ARG A 144 16.46 6.07 -10.04
C ARG A 144 17.69 5.18 -9.90
N TYR A 145 17.55 3.86 -10.02
CA TYR A 145 18.68 2.93 -10.00
C TYR A 145 19.64 3.22 -11.16
N TRP A 146 19.11 3.44 -12.37
CA TRP A 146 19.89 3.89 -13.53
C TRP A 146 20.57 5.24 -13.31
N ARG A 147 19.87 6.26 -12.79
CA ARG A 147 20.49 7.56 -12.48
C ARG A 147 21.55 7.45 -11.37
N TRP A 148 21.35 6.58 -10.39
CA TRP A 148 22.32 6.35 -9.32
C TRP A 148 23.55 5.59 -9.83
N MET A 149 23.37 4.54 -10.65
CA MET A 149 24.44 3.84 -11.34
C MET A 149 25.24 4.76 -12.28
N VAL A 150 24.56 5.64 -13.03
CA VAL A 150 25.20 6.61 -13.93
C VAL A 150 25.91 7.72 -13.16
N ALA A 151 25.39 8.12 -12.00
CA ALA A 151 25.98 9.19 -11.19
C ALA A 151 27.09 8.73 -10.23
N TRP A 152 27.06 7.48 -9.76
CA TRP A 152 27.88 6.99 -8.63
C TRP A 152 28.21 5.50 -8.72
N GLY A 153 28.53 4.99 -9.92
CA GLY A 153 28.73 3.56 -10.16
C GLY A 153 29.57 2.84 -9.09
N GLU A 154 29.03 1.76 -8.55
CA GLU A 154 29.65 0.42 -8.41
C GLU A 154 28.54 -0.58 -7.99
N PRO A 155 28.45 -1.78 -8.59
CA PRO A 155 27.56 -2.85 -8.15
C PRO A 155 28.28 -3.80 -7.16
N PHE A 156 27.55 -4.28 -6.15
CA PHE A 156 27.81 -5.57 -5.49
C PHE A 156 26.56 -6.44 -5.62
#